data_AF-A0A7K3HJZ3-F1
#
_entry.id   AF-A0A7K3HJZ3-F1
#
_cell.length_a   1.000
_cell.length_b   1.000
_cell.length_c   1.000
_cell.angle_alpha   90.00
_cell.angle_beta   90.00
_cell.angle_gamma   90.00
#
_symmetry.space_group_name_H-M   'P 1'
#
loop_
_entity.id
_entity.type
_entity.pdbx_description
1 polymer ?
#
loop_
_entity_poly.entity_id
_entity_poly.type
_entity_poly.pdbx_seq_one_letter_code
_entity_poly.pdbx_strand_id
1 'polypeptide(L)'
;MSGYRNFTELVQARAAQAPDREALVVLPDTEDRGRAETVSYRALDAGARRLAGWLQDRGAAGERVLVLHTDRRLFAVSFLACLYAGAVAVPAPPPAGGPGGRSHHEARIAGIVKDAAPCVVLTDAAAAPEVSQLLARSGHGGVPCLAADVVPGSAPWRPPELGPESVAFLQYTSGSTAEPRGVVITHGNLLANQRAICRALGTVPATRIGGWLPFHHDMGLAGQLLHPLWLGGTSVVLSPEAFVRRPVRWLEAIARYGVTVSAAPDFAYDLCVRRITDEQAADLDLSGWETAVSGGEPVREETRRAFTEKFAPAGLRPGAFTPCYGLAEATLLVTGAAADRRNGAAAALTVDAAALERHEIAEPVPGRPARTLLSCG
;
A
#
# COMPACT_ATOMS: atom_id res chain seq x y z
N MET A 1 -16.71 15.14 -10.08
CA MET A 1 -16.89 13.71 -9.74
C MET A 1 -16.29 12.89 -10.86
N SER A 2 -15.33 12.00 -10.59
CA SER A 2 -14.94 11.01 -11.60
C SER A 2 -16.10 10.04 -11.77
N GLY A 3 -16.82 10.12 -12.89
CA GLY A 3 -18.04 9.35 -13.18
C GLY A 3 -17.83 7.85 -13.41
N TYR A 4 -16.72 7.29 -12.95
CA TYR A 4 -16.41 5.86 -13.11
C TYR A 4 -17.23 5.02 -12.13
N ARG A 5 -17.71 3.86 -12.60
CA ARG A 5 -18.50 2.92 -11.80
C ARG A 5 -17.61 1.89 -11.12
N ASN A 6 -16.44 1.61 -11.69
CA ASN A 6 -15.47 0.68 -11.15
C ASN A 6 -14.03 1.15 -11.40
N PHE A 7 -13.07 0.48 -10.76
CA PHE A 7 -11.66 0.85 -10.85
C PHE A 7 -11.03 0.44 -12.20
N THR A 8 -11.58 -0.58 -12.86
CA THR A 8 -11.16 -1.01 -14.21
C THR A 8 -11.36 0.11 -15.22
N GLU A 9 -12.59 0.65 -15.33
CA GLU A 9 -12.92 1.80 -16.18
C GLU A 9 -12.00 2.99 -15.92
N LEU A 10 -11.70 3.25 -14.64
CA LEU A 10 -10.82 4.34 -14.24
C LEU A 10 -9.41 4.16 -14.80
N VAL A 11 -8.77 3.01 -14.58
CA VAL A 11 -7.38 2.80 -15.01
C VAL A 11 -7.27 2.80 -16.53
N GLN A 12 -8.26 2.24 -17.22
CA GLN A 12 -8.32 2.28 -18.69
C GLN A 12 -8.43 3.71 -19.21
N ALA A 13 -9.25 4.55 -18.57
CA ALA A 13 -9.34 5.95 -18.93
C ALA A 13 -8.01 6.69 -18.68
N ARG A 14 -7.29 6.37 -17.60
CA ARG A 14 -5.94 6.94 -17.37
C ARG A 14 -4.94 6.50 -18.44
N ALA A 15 -4.95 5.23 -18.82
CA ALA A 15 -4.09 4.70 -19.86
C ALA A 15 -4.39 5.28 -21.25
N ALA A 16 -5.66 5.56 -21.56
CA ALA A 16 -6.03 6.25 -22.79
C ALA A 16 -5.63 7.74 -22.79
N GLN A 17 -5.75 8.41 -21.64
CA GLN A 17 -5.45 9.85 -21.49
C GLN A 17 -3.95 10.15 -21.52
N ALA A 18 -3.13 9.32 -20.88
CA ALA A 18 -1.70 9.57 -20.72
C ALA A 18 -0.90 8.25 -20.81
N PRO A 19 -0.90 7.56 -21.96
CA PRO A 19 -0.35 6.22 -22.10
C PRO A 19 1.15 6.13 -21.75
N ASP A 20 1.92 7.16 -22.08
CA ASP A 20 3.38 7.15 -21.92
C ASP A 20 3.83 7.77 -20.58
N ARG A 21 2.89 8.23 -19.75
CA ARG A 21 3.20 8.66 -18.38
C ARG A 21 3.60 7.47 -17.53
N GLU A 22 4.54 7.69 -16.61
CA GLU A 22 4.94 6.72 -15.59
C GLU A 22 3.76 6.44 -14.64
N ALA A 23 3.30 5.20 -14.60
CA ALA A 23 2.32 4.73 -13.63
C ALA A 23 3.02 4.23 -12.36
N LEU A 24 4.13 3.50 -12.53
CA LEU A 24 4.89 2.88 -11.45
C LEU A 24 6.40 3.03 -11.72
N VAL A 25 7.15 3.41 -10.69
CA VAL A 25 8.61 3.44 -10.67
C VAL A 25 9.07 2.54 -9.53
N VAL A 26 9.73 1.43 -9.85
CA VAL A 26 10.25 0.46 -8.89
C VAL A 26 11.74 0.69 -8.71
N LEU A 27 12.14 1.02 -7.49
CA LEU A 27 13.52 1.26 -7.13
C LEU A 27 14.18 -0.08 -6.76
N PRO A 28 15.43 -0.33 -7.21
CA PRO A 28 16.08 -1.61 -6.96
C PRO A 28 16.48 -1.76 -5.50
N ASP A 29 16.49 -2.99 -5.00
CA ASP A 29 16.85 -3.27 -3.61
C ASP A 29 18.37 -3.23 -3.36
N THR A 30 19.17 -3.29 -4.43
CA THR A 30 20.64 -3.36 -4.37
C THR A 30 21.30 -2.05 -3.92
N GLU A 31 22.49 -2.19 -3.33
CA GLU A 31 23.26 -1.07 -2.75
C GLU A 31 23.82 -0.13 -3.81
N ASP A 32 24.09 -0.64 -5.03
CA ASP A 32 24.66 0.14 -6.14
C ASP A 32 23.65 1.10 -6.80
N ARG A 33 22.46 1.28 -6.21
CA ARG A 33 21.40 2.18 -6.71
C ARG A 33 21.19 1.99 -8.21
N GLY A 34 20.98 0.74 -8.62
CA GLY A 34 20.74 0.38 -10.02
C GLY A 34 19.64 1.22 -10.67
N ARG A 35 19.48 1.10 -11.98
CA ARG A 35 18.45 1.86 -12.69
C ARG A 35 17.05 1.45 -12.20
N ALA A 36 16.25 2.43 -11.80
CA ALA A 36 14.84 2.20 -11.48
C ALA A 36 14.09 1.63 -12.68
N GLU A 37 13.24 0.63 -12.46
CA GLU A 37 12.32 0.15 -13.48
C GLU A 37 11.14 1.12 -13.55
N THR A 38 10.83 1.60 -14.75
CA THR A 38 9.71 2.52 -14.98
C THR A 38 8.68 1.84 -15.86
N VAL A 39 7.43 1.81 -15.39
CA VAL A 39 6.30 1.20 -16.07
C VAL A 39 5.32 2.30 -16.45
N SER A 40 5.10 2.48 -17.75
CA SER A 40 4.11 3.43 -18.24
C SER A 40 2.68 2.91 -18.06
N TYR A 41 1.69 3.80 -18.09
CA TYR A 41 0.28 3.38 -18.09
C TYR A 41 -0.04 2.41 -19.23
N ARG A 42 0.53 2.63 -20.42
CA ARG A 42 0.40 1.73 -21.58
C ARG A 42 0.92 0.34 -21.27
N ALA A 43 2.13 0.25 -20.69
CA ALA A 43 2.73 -1.04 -20.36
C ALA A 43 1.94 -1.76 -19.26
N LEU A 44 1.48 -1.03 -18.25
CA LEU A 44 0.68 -1.55 -17.14
C LEU A 44 -0.69 -2.07 -17.63
N ASP A 45 -1.43 -1.28 -18.40
CA ASP A 45 -2.73 -1.67 -18.98
C ASP A 45 -2.58 -2.86 -19.94
N ALA A 46 -1.57 -2.86 -20.81
CA ALA A 46 -1.33 -3.98 -21.73
C ALA A 46 -0.97 -5.27 -20.97
N GLY A 47 -0.16 -5.18 -19.91
CA GLY A 47 0.15 -6.32 -19.04
C GLY A 47 -1.09 -6.86 -18.34
N ALA A 48 -1.89 -5.96 -17.73
CA ALA A 48 -3.12 -6.32 -17.03
C ALA A 48 -4.13 -6.98 -17.98
N ARG A 49 -4.34 -6.45 -19.20
CA ARG A 49 -5.24 -7.04 -20.21
C ARG A 49 -4.81 -8.44 -20.64
N ARG A 50 -3.52 -8.66 -20.90
CA ARG A 50 -3.03 -10.00 -21.32
C ARG A 50 -3.32 -11.05 -20.25
N LEU A 51 -2.99 -10.75 -18.99
CA LEU A 51 -3.25 -11.66 -17.88
C LEU A 51 -4.75 -11.78 -17.58
N ALA A 52 -5.52 -10.70 -17.72
CA ALA A 52 -6.97 -10.73 -17.56
C ALA A 52 -7.66 -11.62 -18.60
N GLY A 53 -7.25 -11.58 -19.87
CA GLY A 53 -7.76 -12.49 -20.91
C GLY A 53 -7.50 -13.96 -20.56
N TRP A 54 -6.29 -14.26 -20.07
CA TRP A 54 -5.94 -15.61 -19.59
C TRP A 54 -6.79 -16.07 -18.40
N LEU A 55 -7.10 -15.16 -17.46
CA LEU A 55 -7.99 -15.42 -16.33
C LEU A 55 -9.45 -15.65 -16.78
N GLN A 56 -9.92 -14.87 -17.76
CA GLN A 56 -11.27 -15.00 -18.32
C GLN A 56 -11.48 -16.34 -19.02
N ASP A 57 -10.51 -16.82 -19.79
CA ASP A 57 -10.56 -18.15 -20.43
C ASP A 57 -10.69 -19.29 -19.42
N ARG A 58 -10.33 -19.05 -18.16
CA ARG A 58 -10.42 -20.00 -17.05
C ARG A 58 -11.63 -19.79 -16.15
N GLY A 59 -12.54 -18.91 -16.56
CA GLY A 59 -13.76 -18.65 -15.80
C GLY A 59 -13.52 -17.95 -14.46
N ALA A 60 -12.45 -17.17 -14.33
CA ALA A 60 -12.12 -16.49 -13.06
C ALA A 60 -13.08 -15.35 -12.67
N ALA A 61 -14.05 -14.99 -13.52
CA ALA A 61 -15.00 -13.93 -13.21
C ALA A 61 -15.84 -14.29 -11.98
N GLY A 62 -15.89 -13.40 -10.98
CA GLY A 62 -16.52 -13.65 -9.68
C GLY A 62 -15.73 -14.59 -8.74
N GLU A 63 -14.68 -15.24 -9.24
CA GLU A 63 -13.83 -16.12 -8.45
C GLU A 63 -12.70 -15.38 -7.75
N ARG A 64 -12.19 -15.96 -6.66
CA ARG A 64 -11.03 -15.41 -5.94
C ARG A 64 -9.74 -15.80 -6.64
N VAL A 65 -8.83 -14.85 -6.79
CA VAL A 65 -7.49 -15.06 -7.34
C VAL A 65 -6.46 -14.60 -6.32
N LEU A 66 -5.62 -15.50 -5.84
CA LEU A 66 -4.59 -15.17 -4.87
C LEU A 66 -3.40 -14.49 -5.58
N VAL A 67 -2.98 -13.33 -5.08
CA VAL A 67 -1.89 -12.53 -5.64
C VAL A 67 -0.71 -12.55 -4.67
N LEU A 68 0.32 -13.34 -4.99
CA LEU A 68 1.52 -13.60 -4.18
C LEU A 68 2.79 -13.18 -4.93
N HIS A 69 3.09 -11.89 -4.96
CA HIS A 69 4.29 -11.38 -5.64
C HIS A 69 5.25 -10.70 -4.67
N THR A 70 6.53 -11.00 -4.85
CA THR A 70 7.66 -10.20 -4.35
C THR A 70 7.96 -9.05 -5.31
N ASP A 71 7.84 -9.28 -6.62
CA ASP A 71 8.03 -8.25 -7.65
C ASP A 71 6.85 -7.27 -7.66
N ARG A 72 7.13 -5.99 -7.41
CA ARG A 72 6.10 -4.95 -7.29
C ARG A 72 5.40 -4.63 -8.61
N ARG A 73 6.08 -4.78 -9.74
CA ARG A 73 5.47 -4.59 -11.06
C ARG A 73 4.52 -5.75 -11.36
N LEU A 74 4.97 -6.98 -11.15
CA LEU A 74 4.12 -8.16 -11.35
C LEU A 74 2.92 -8.13 -10.40
N PHE A 75 3.10 -7.70 -9.14
CA PHE A 75 2.00 -7.46 -8.23
C PHE A 75 0.96 -6.49 -8.84
N ALA A 76 1.40 -5.32 -9.31
CA ALA A 76 0.50 -4.31 -9.87
C ALA A 76 -0.23 -4.82 -11.11
N VAL A 77 0.47 -5.53 -12.00
CA VAL A 77 -0.12 -6.16 -13.19
C VAL A 77 -1.15 -7.22 -12.79
N SER A 78 -0.80 -8.15 -11.89
CA SER A 78 -1.67 -9.24 -11.44
C SER A 78 -2.92 -8.71 -10.71
N PHE A 79 -2.75 -7.72 -9.83
CA PHE A 79 -3.88 -7.12 -9.13
C PHE A 79 -4.87 -6.46 -10.10
N LEU A 80 -4.37 -5.65 -11.04
CA LEU A 80 -5.23 -5.02 -12.06
C LEU A 80 -5.83 -6.04 -13.02
N ALA A 81 -5.09 -7.11 -13.36
CA ALA A 81 -5.59 -8.18 -14.20
C ALA A 81 -6.80 -8.89 -13.57
N CYS A 82 -6.79 -9.11 -12.26
CA CYS A 82 -7.96 -9.63 -11.54
C CYS A 82 -9.18 -8.72 -11.74
N LEU A 83 -9.02 -7.41 -11.49
CA LEU A 83 -10.12 -6.44 -11.68
C LEU A 83 -10.59 -6.40 -13.14
N TYR A 84 -9.67 -6.49 -14.09
CA TYR A 84 -9.96 -6.47 -15.53
C TYR A 84 -10.65 -7.76 -15.98
N ALA A 85 -10.37 -8.89 -15.33
CA ALA A 85 -11.06 -10.15 -15.58
C ALA A 85 -12.45 -10.22 -14.94
N GLY A 86 -12.77 -9.29 -14.03
CA GLY A 86 -13.95 -9.37 -13.17
C GLY A 86 -13.78 -10.39 -12.03
N ALA A 87 -12.54 -10.78 -11.72
CA ALA A 87 -12.19 -11.64 -10.61
C ALA A 87 -11.99 -10.83 -9.33
N VAL A 88 -12.10 -11.50 -8.18
CA VAL A 88 -11.83 -10.91 -6.86
C VAL A 88 -10.36 -11.12 -6.51
N ALA A 89 -9.57 -10.05 -6.48
CA ALA A 89 -8.17 -10.16 -6.10
C ALA A 89 -8.03 -10.48 -4.61
N VAL A 90 -7.07 -11.34 -4.25
CA VAL A 90 -6.73 -11.64 -2.85
C VAL A 90 -5.23 -11.42 -2.66
N PRO A 91 -4.80 -10.18 -2.35
CA PRO A 91 -3.40 -9.88 -2.03
C PRO A 91 -2.96 -10.60 -0.76
N ALA A 92 -1.81 -11.26 -0.82
CA ALA A 92 -1.21 -11.89 0.34
C ALA A 92 0.32 -11.77 0.29
N PRO A 93 1.00 -11.84 1.46
CA PRO A 93 2.43 -11.70 1.50
C PRO A 93 3.09 -12.96 0.89
N PRO A 94 4.07 -12.83 -0.02
CA PRO A 94 4.74 -13.97 -0.64
C PRO A 94 5.63 -14.70 0.39
N PRO A 95 5.87 -16.02 0.23
CA PRO A 95 6.76 -16.76 1.12
C PRO A 95 8.15 -16.10 1.19
N ALA A 96 8.56 -15.69 2.38
CA ALA A 96 9.86 -15.06 2.62
C ALA A 96 10.85 -16.07 3.25
N GLY A 97 12.02 -16.22 2.64
CA GLY A 97 13.10 -17.09 3.09
C GLY A 97 13.95 -16.50 4.21
N GLY A 98 13.37 -16.30 5.40
CA GLY A 98 14.08 -15.88 6.61
C GLY A 98 14.21 -17.00 7.66
N PRO A 99 15.33 -17.11 8.41
CA PRO A 99 15.44 -18.07 9.51
C PRO A 99 14.42 -17.73 10.63
N GLY A 100 13.54 -18.67 10.98
CA GLY A 100 12.63 -18.57 12.12
C GLY A 100 11.19 -18.09 11.85
N GLY A 101 10.90 -17.52 10.67
CA GLY A 101 9.56 -16.99 10.32
C GLY A 101 8.78 -17.78 9.26
N ARG A 102 9.43 -18.75 8.60
CA ARG A 102 8.90 -19.48 7.44
C ARG A 102 7.61 -20.24 7.76
N SER A 103 7.54 -20.90 8.93
CA SER A 103 6.38 -21.68 9.35
C SER A 103 5.12 -20.83 9.60
N HIS A 104 5.27 -19.66 10.24
CA HIS A 104 4.15 -18.75 10.47
C HIS A 104 3.61 -18.17 9.17
N HIS A 105 4.51 -17.83 8.25
CA HIS A 105 4.14 -17.31 6.94
C HIS A 105 3.42 -18.34 6.08
N GLU A 106 3.95 -19.56 6.00
CA GLU A 106 3.32 -20.69 5.32
C GLU A 106 1.93 -20.99 5.90
N ALA A 107 1.80 -21.02 7.23
CA ALA A 107 0.52 -21.21 7.91
C ALA A 107 -0.49 -20.10 7.56
N ARG A 108 -0.04 -18.84 7.47
CA ARG A 108 -0.90 -17.72 7.08
C ARG A 108 -1.39 -17.86 5.64
N ILE A 109 -0.51 -18.16 4.69
CA ILE A 109 -0.91 -18.39 3.29
C ILE A 109 -1.91 -19.56 3.22
N ALA A 110 -1.62 -20.68 3.89
CA ALA A 110 -2.52 -21.83 3.91
C ALA A 110 -3.90 -21.49 4.49
N GLY A 111 -3.93 -20.71 5.58
CA GLY A 111 -5.18 -20.20 6.16
C GLY A 111 -5.97 -19.31 5.19
N ILE A 112 -5.30 -18.41 4.46
CA ILE A 112 -5.93 -17.56 3.44
C ILE A 112 -6.45 -18.41 2.28
N VAL A 113 -5.69 -19.39 1.81
CA VAL A 113 -6.12 -20.31 0.73
C VAL A 113 -7.34 -21.11 1.16
N LYS A 114 -7.36 -21.59 2.41
CA LYS A 114 -8.50 -22.31 2.99
C LYS A 114 -9.75 -21.43 3.06
N ASP A 115 -9.62 -20.18 3.51
CA ASP A 115 -10.75 -19.26 3.69
C ASP A 115 -11.24 -18.68 2.35
N ALA A 116 -10.34 -18.15 1.51
CA ALA A 116 -10.68 -17.55 0.24
C ALA A 116 -11.03 -18.56 -0.85
N ALA A 117 -10.55 -19.80 -0.74
CA ALA A 117 -10.69 -20.85 -1.76
C ALA A 117 -10.40 -20.33 -3.19
N PRO A 118 -9.19 -19.81 -3.48
CA PRO A 118 -8.90 -19.19 -4.77
C PRO A 118 -8.92 -20.21 -5.91
N CYS A 119 -9.40 -19.79 -7.09
CA CYS A 119 -9.40 -20.61 -8.29
C CYS A 119 -8.01 -20.72 -8.94
N VAL A 120 -7.11 -19.77 -8.66
CA VAL A 120 -5.72 -19.75 -9.13
C VAL A 120 -4.86 -18.89 -8.20
N VAL A 121 -3.59 -19.22 -8.10
CA VAL A 121 -2.55 -18.42 -7.45
C VAL A 121 -1.63 -17.81 -8.49
N LEU A 122 -1.44 -16.50 -8.46
CA LEU A 122 -0.49 -15.75 -9.27
C LEU A 122 0.74 -15.43 -8.45
N THR A 123 1.92 -15.76 -8.96
CA THR A 123 3.19 -15.50 -8.28
C THR A 123 4.34 -15.26 -9.27
N ASP A 124 5.53 -14.95 -8.75
CA ASP A 124 6.74 -14.80 -9.55
C ASP A 124 7.26 -16.17 -10.00
N ALA A 125 7.86 -16.29 -11.19
CA ALA A 125 8.46 -17.56 -11.64
C ALA A 125 9.44 -18.16 -10.63
N ALA A 126 10.22 -17.34 -9.94
CA ALA A 126 11.17 -17.78 -8.92
C ALA A 126 10.48 -18.39 -7.67
N ALA A 127 9.27 -17.93 -7.33
CA ALA A 127 8.50 -18.38 -6.17
C ALA A 127 7.53 -19.52 -6.49
N ALA A 128 7.15 -19.70 -7.77
CA ALA A 128 6.15 -20.69 -8.20
C ALA A 128 6.41 -22.14 -7.71
N PRO A 129 7.65 -22.68 -7.73
CA PRO A 129 7.91 -24.02 -7.21
C PRO A 129 7.62 -24.14 -5.70
N GLU A 130 8.05 -23.16 -4.91
CA GLU A 130 7.84 -23.16 -3.46
C GLU A 130 6.37 -23.00 -3.11
N VAL A 131 5.67 -22.08 -3.78
CA VAL A 131 4.23 -21.85 -3.60
C VAL A 131 3.44 -23.12 -3.95
N SER A 132 3.78 -23.79 -5.06
CA SER A 132 3.11 -25.05 -5.45
C SER A 132 3.31 -26.15 -4.42
N GLN A 133 4.52 -26.29 -3.87
CA GLN A 133 4.80 -27.27 -2.82
C GLN A 133 4.05 -26.93 -1.53
N LEU A 134 3.97 -25.65 -1.14
CA LEU A 134 3.19 -25.21 0.01
C LEU A 134 1.71 -25.59 -0.16
N LEU A 135 1.11 -25.26 -1.30
CA LEU A 135 -0.27 -25.63 -1.61
C LEU A 135 -0.50 -27.13 -1.49
N ALA A 136 0.40 -27.95 -2.06
CA ALA A 136 0.31 -29.41 -1.95
C ALA A 136 0.39 -29.91 -0.49
N ARG A 137 1.35 -29.41 0.30
CA ARG A 137 1.52 -29.78 1.73
C ARG A 137 0.33 -29.36 2.58
N SER A 138 -0.33 -28.26 2.22
CA SER A 138 -1.51 -27.74 2.92
C SER A 138 -2.84 -28.36 2.45
N GLY A 139 -2.82 -29.36 1.56
CA GLY A 139 -4.03 -30.01 1.07
C GLY A 139 -4.76 -29.27 -0.06
N HIS A 140 -4.12 -28.26 -0.65
CA HIS A 140 -4.64 -27.42 -1.73
C HIS A 140 -3.88 -27.59 -3.06
N GLY A 141 -3.22 -28.73 -3.26
CA GLY A 141 -2.42 -29.01 -4.47
C GLY A 141 -3.19 -29.03 -5.79
N GLY A 142 -4.53 -29.02 -5.75
CA GLY A 142 -5.38 -28.87 -6.93
C GLY A 142 -5.56 -27.42 -7.40
N VAL A 143 -5.16 -26.42 -6.61
CA VAL A 143 -5.22 -25.01 -7.00
C VAL A 143 -4.04 -24.71 -7.95
N PRO A 144 -4.30 -24.29 -9.21
CA PRO A 144 -3.23 -23.96 -10.13
C PRO A 144 -2.36 -22.80 -9.62
N CYS A 145 -1.05 -22.92 -9.77
CA CYS A 145 -0.08 -21.86 -9.49
C CYS A 145 0.55 -21.39 -10.81
N LEU A 146 0.36 -20.12 -11.15
CA LEU A 146 0.87 -19.50 -12.37
C LEU A 146 1.98 -18.49 -12.05
N ALA A 147 3.10 -18.63 -12.74
CA ALA A 147 4.11 -17.58 -12.86
C ALA A 147 3.60 -16.45 -13.78
N ALA A 148 3.26 -15.29 -13.22
CA ALA A 148 2.60 -14.21 -13.96
C ALA A 148 3.50 -13.49 -14.98
N ASP A 149 4.82 -13.71 -14.92
CA ASP A 149 5.81 -13.24 -15.89
C ASP A 149 5.89 -14.13 -17.15
N VAL A 150 5.29 -15.33 -17.12
CA VAL A 150 5.30 -16.29 -18.22
C VAL A 150 3.86 -16.65 -18.62
N VAL A 151 3.04 -15.65 -18.92
CA VAL A 151 1.67 -15.88 -19.42
C VAL A 151 1.75 -16.39 -20.86
N PRO A 152 1.38 -17.65 -21.14
CA PRO A 152 1.32 -18.15 -22.52
C PRO A 152 0.22 -17.42 -23.29
N GLY A 153 0.24 -17.51 -24.63
CA GLY A 153 -0.72 -16.82 -25.52
C GLY A 153 -2.12 -16.71 -24.92
N SER A 154 -2.59 -15.48 -24.75
CA SER A 154 -3.86 -15.16 -24.08
C SER A 154 -4.94 -14.93 -25.11
N ALA A 155 -6.18 -15.35 -24.81
CA ALA A 155 -7.32 -14.83 -25.55
C ALA A 155 -7.40 -13.31 -25.40
N PRO A 156 -8.00 -12.63 -26.40
CA PRO A 156 -8.26 -11.21 -26.27
C PRO A 156 -9.14 -10.92 -25.05
N TRP A 157 -8.67 -10.01 -24.21
CA TRP A 157 -9.43 -9.50 -23.07
C TRP A 157 -10.79 -8.94 -23.50
N ARG A 158 -11.81 -9.22 -22.71
CA ARG A 158 -13.18 -8.72 -22.89
C ARG A 158 -13.56 -7.85 -21.70
N PRO A 159 -14.12 -6.65 -21.88
CA PRO A 159 -14.61 -5.85 -20.75
C PRO A 159 -15.62 -6.63 -19.90
N PRO A 160 -15.40 -6.80 -18.58
CA PRO A 160 -16.38 -7.44 -17.71
C PRO A 160 -17.50 -6.46 -17.36
N GLU A 161 -18.69 -7.00 -17.06
CA GLU A 161 -19.82 -6.21 -16.55
C GLU A 161 -19.64 -5.98 -15.04
N LEU A 162 -19.04 -4.86 -14.65
CA LEU A 162 -18.78 -4.51 -13.25
C LEU A 162 -19.54 -3.27 -12.81
N GLY A 163 -20.28 -3.39 -11.71
CA GLY A 163 -20.92 -2.27 -11.03
C GLY A 163 -20.16 -1.84 -9.77
N PRO A 164 -20.61 -0.77 -9.10
CA PRO A 164 -20.05 -0.34 -7.81
C PRO A 164 -20.14 -1.43 -6.73
N GLU A 165 -21.17 -2.27 -6.75
CA GLU A 165 -21.38 -3.34 -5.78
C GLU A 165 -20.56 -4.62 -6.09
N SER A 166 -19.92 -4.70 -7.26
CA SER A 166 -19.04 -5.82 -7.57
C SER A 166 -17.82 -5.81 -6.64
N VAL A 167 -17.50 -6.98 -6.07
CA VAL A 167 -16.33 -7.15 -5.20
C VAL A 167 -15.06 -6.99 -6.02
N ALA A 168 -14.17 -6.09 -5.58
CA ALA A 168 -12.89 -5.83 -6.24
C ALA A 168 -11.78 -6.72 -5.64
N PHE A 169 -11.68 -6.75 -4.31
CA PHE A 169 -10.67 -7.54 -3.63
C PHE A 169 -11.07 -7.91 -2.20
N LEU A 170 -10.40 -8.92 -1.66
CA LEU A 170 -10.43 -9.26 -0.24
C LEU A 170 -9.13 -8.78 0.42
N GLN A 171 -9.25 -7.90 1.41
CA GLN A 171 -8.11 -7.45 2.20
C GLN A 171 -8.01 -8.29 3.46
N TYR A 172 -7.07 -9.23 3.50
CA TYR A 172 -6.76 -9.94 4.74
C TYR A 172 -5.99 -9.03 5.68
N THR A 173 -6.46 -8.90 6.92
CA THR A 173 -5.79 -8.11 7.95
C THR A 173 -4.74 -8.96 8.69
N SER A 174 -3.85 -8.30 9.41
CA SER A 174 -2.86 -8.91 10.30
C SER A 174 -3.46 -9.38 11.63
N GLY A 175 -4.80 -9.45 11.73
CA GLY A 175 -5.51 -9.83 12.96
C GLY A 175 -4.92 -11.06 13.64
N SER A 176 -4.87 -11.01 14.97
CA SER A 176 -4.22 -11.99 15.86
C SER A 176 -4.91 -13.37 15.92
N THR A 177 -5.74 -13.73 14.95
CA THR A 177 -6.50 -14.98 14.96
C THR A 177 -5.83 -16.04 14.10
N ALA A 178 -5.84 -17.28 14.59
CA ALA A 178 -5.43 -18.47 13.83
C ALA A 178 -6.27 -18.68 12.54
N GLU A 179 -7.36 -17.93 12.39
CA GLU A 179 -8.27 -17.92 11.24
C GLU A 179 -8.19 -16.53 10.57
N PRO A 180 -7.57 -16.41 9.39
CA PRO A 180 -7.51 -15.17 8.64
C PRO A 180 -8.92 -14.71 8.24
N ARG A 181 -9.19 -13.40 8.28
CA ARG A 181 -10.46 -12.81 7.84
C ARG A 181 -10.23 -11.85 6.68
N GLY A 182 -10.88 -12.10 5.55
CA GLY A 182 -10.84 -11.24 4.38
C GLY A 182 -11.91 -10.16 4.45
N VAL A 183 -11.53 -8.89 4.58
CA VAL A 183 -12.47 -7.78 4.44
C VAL A 183 -12.89 -7.67 2.98
N VAL A 184 -14.19 -7.74 2.72
CA VAL A 184 -14.76 -7.61 1.38
C VAL A 184 -14.78 -6.14 0.97
N ILE A 185 -14.04 -5.80 -0.10
CA ILE A 185 -14.00 -4.43 -0.63
C ILE A 185 -14.62 -4.40 -2.02
N THR A 186 -15.72 -3.66 -2.17
CA THR A 186 -16.34 -3.44 -3.48
C THR A 186 -15.62 -2.33 -4.27
N HIS A 187 -15.86 -2.28 -5.57
CA HIS A 187 -15.39 -1.16 -6.40
C HIS A 187 -15.92 0.20 -5.91
N GLY A 188 -17.17 0.24 -5.42
CA GLY A 188 -17.80 1.41 -4.83
C GLY A 188 -17.11 1.85 -3.55
N ASN A 189 -16.77 0.92 -2.65
CA ASN A 189 -16.01 1.21 -1.44
C ASN A 189 -14.64 1.79 -1.79
N LEU A 190 -13.91 1.14 -2.70
CA LEU A 190 -12.60 1.61 -3.17
C LEU A 190 -12.69 3.03 -3.73
N LEU A 191 -13.59 3.29 -4.69
CA LEU A 191 -13.74 4.61 -5.30
C LEU A 191 -14.17 5.69 -4.29
N ALA A 192 -15.02 5.34 -3.32
CA ALA A 192 -15.43 6.25 -2.24
C ALA A 192 -14.24 6.61 -1.34
N ASN A 193 -13.45 5.61 -0.92
CA ASN A 193 -12.30 5.84 -0.06
C ASN A 193 -11.18 6.62 -0.79
N GLN A 194 -10.95 6.36 -2.07
CA GLN A 194 -10.00 7.15 -2.88
C GLN A 194 -10.38 8.64 -2.95
N ARG A 195 -11.69 8.96 -2.99
CA ARG A 195 -12.16 10.36 -2.89
C ARG A 195 -11.95 10.94 -1.49
N ALA A 196 -12.15 10.14 -0.44
CA ALA A 196 -11.89 10.56 0.94
C ALA A 196 -10.40 10.88 1.14
N ILE A 197 -9.50 10.00 0.68
CA ILE A 197 -8.04 10.22 0.70
C ILE A 197 -7.68 11.50 -0.07
N CYS A 198 -8.23 11.70 -1.27
CA CYS A 198 -7.96 12.90 -2.06
C CYS A 198 -8.33 14.18 -1.31
N ARG A 199 -9.50 14.21 -0.65
CA ARG A 199 -9.94 15.36 0.15
C ARG A 199 -9.08 15.56 1.39
N ALA A 200 -8.81 14.48 2.13
CA ALA A 200 -8.08 14.52 3.38
C ALA A 200 -6.61 14.87 3.19
N LEU A 201 -5.97 14.44 2.11
CA LEU A 201 -4.54 14.71 1.86
C LEU A 201 -4.31 15.88 0.89
N GLY A 202 -5.38 16.43 0.30
CA GLY A 202 -5.28 17.50 -0.69
C GLY A 202 -4.51 17.09 -1.95
N THR A 203 -4.51 15.81 -2.31
CA THR A 203 -3.80 15.31 -3.49
C THR A 203 -4.47 15.79 -4.77
N VAL A 204 -3.66 16.00 -5.82
CA VAL A 204 -4.10 16.56 -7.10
C VAL A 204 -3.77 15.60 -8.24
N PRO A 205 -4.36 15.78 -9.44
CA PRO A 205 -3.98 14.97 -10.60
C PRO A 205 -2.48 15.02 -10.86
N ALA A 206 -1.93 13.91 -11.36
CA ALA A 206 -0.49 13.76 -11.64
C ALA A 206 0.46 13.79 -10.41
N THR A 207 -0.06 13.83 -9.18
CA THR A 207 0.76 13.72 -7.96
C THR A 207 1.61 12.44 -7.98
N ARG A 208 2.87 12.56 -7.51
CA ARG A 208 3.76 11.42 -7.28
C ARG A 208 3.66 11.01 -5.82
N ILE A 209 3.27 9.76 -5.60
CA ILE A 209 3.05 9.16 -4.29
C ILE A 209 4.00 7.99 -4.17
N GLY A 210 4.59 7.78 -3.00
CA GLY A 210 5.60 6.75 -2.89
C GLY A 210 5.88 6.30 -1.47
N GLY A 211 6.79 5.34 -1.35
CA GLY A 211 7.21 4.75 -0.09
C GLY A 211 7.51 3.27 -0.26
N TRP A 212 7.59 2.56 0.85
CA TRP A 212 8.10 1.20 0.89
C TRP A 212 7.08 0.18 1.38
N LEU A 213 5.83 0.59 1.61
CA LEU A 213 4.86 -0.27 2.26
C LEU A 213 4.55 -1.50 1.39
N PRO A 214 4.31 -2.67 2.02
CA PRO A 214 3.93 -3.85 1.28
C PRO A 214 2.57 -3.67 0.60
N PHE A 215 2.44 -4.08 -0.65
CA PHE A 215 1.16 -3.97 -1.39
C PHE A 215 0.10 -4.99 -0.95
N HIS A 216 0.43 -5.94 -0.08
CA HIS A 216 -0.57 -6.81 0.55
C HIS A 216 -1.16 -6.19 1.82
N HIS A 217 -0.65 -5.04 2.28
CA HIS A 217 -1.22 -4.25 3.38
C HIS A 217 -2.07 -3.11 2.81
N ASP A 218 -3.17 -2.76 3.48
CA ASP A 218 -4.14 -1.76 3.00
C ASP A 218 -3.52 -0.40 2.65
N MET A 219 -2.65 0.15 3.49
CA MET A 219 -1.98 1.44 3.30
C MET A 219 -1.01 1.41 2.11
N GLY A 220 -0.33 0.29 1.88
CA GLY A 220 0.49 0.09 0.68
C GLY A 220 -0.34 -0.08 -0.58
N LEU A 221 -1.40 -0.90 -0.52
CA LEU A 221 -2.29 -1.18 -1.65
C LEU A 221 -3.11 0.06 -2.03
N ALA A 222 -4.04 0.47 -1.17
CA ALA A 222 -4.98 1.53 -1.46
C ALA A 222 -4.28 2.91 -1.52
N GLY A 223 -3.27 3.14 -0.67
CA GLY A 223 -2.55 4.42 -0.57
C GLY A 223 -1.40 4.57 -1.56
N GLN A 224 -0.47 3.61 -1.64
CA GLN A 224 0.76 3.77 -2.44
C GLN A 224 0.65 3.23 -3.87
N LEU A 225 -0.22 2.26 -4.14
CA LEU A 225 -0.44 1.74 -5.50
C LEU A 225 -1.71 2.33 -6.15
N LEU A 226 -2.87 2.18 -5.51
CA LEU A 226 -4.15 2.50 -6.15
C LEU A 226 -4.47 4.00 -6.14
N HIS A 227 -4.09 4.76 -5.12
CA HIS A 227 -4.32 6.21 -5.08
C HIS A 227 -3.62 6.98 -6.21
N PRO A 228 -2.31 6.80 -6.49
CA PRO A 228 -1.69 7.47 -7.63
C PRO A 228 -2.32 7.06 -8.96
N LEU A 229 -2.72 5.78 -9.14
CA LEU A 229 -3.47 5.36 -10.33
C LEU A 229 -4.84 6.04 -10.43
N TRP A 230 -5.54 6.21 -9.30
CA TRP A 230 -6.79 6.94 -9.22
C TRP A 230 -6.63 8.40 -9.71
N LEU A 231 -5.53 9.06 -9.32
CA LEU A 231 -5.17 10.42 -9.71
C LEU A 231 -4.64 10.56 -11.14
N GLY A 232 -4.27 9.46 -11.81
CA GLY A 232 -3.49 9.52 -13.05
C GLY A 232 -2.04 10.00 -12.82
N GLY A 233 -1.53 9.80 -11.61
CA GLY A 233 -0.17 10.12 -11.17
C GLY A 233 0.78 8.92 -11.23
N THR A 234 1.80 8.93 -10.38
CA THR A 234 2.88 7.94 -10.37
C THR A 234 3.09 7.37 -8.97
N SER A 235 3.17 6.05 -8.87
CA SER A 235 3.63 5.33 -7.67
C SER A 235 5.15 5.15 -7.72
N VAL A 236 5.90 5.60 -6.71
CA VAL A 236 7.35 5.43 -6.60
C VAL A 236 7.69 4.58 -5.39
N VAL A 237 8.20 3.36 -5.60
CA VAL A 237 8.24 2.33 -4.56
C VAL A 237 9.58 1.61 -4.46
N LEU A 238 9.97 1.29 -3.23
CA LEU A 238 11.09 0.39 -2.89
C LEU A 238 10.59 -0.75 -1.98
N SER A 239 11.33 -1.84 -1.79
CA SER A 239 10.88 -2.92 -0.91
C SER A 239 10.93 -2.53 0.58
N PRO A 240 10.09 -3.17 1.44
CA PRO A 240 10.21 -3.02 2.89
C PRO A 240 11.60 -3.42 3.40
N GLU A 241 12.19 -4.46 2.82
CA GLU A 241 13.53 -4.94 3.16
C GLU A 241 14.60 -3.88 2.87
N ALA A 242 14.49 -3.18 1.73
CA ALA A 242 15.38 -2.08 1.37
C ALA A 242 15.30 -0.92 2.38
N PHE A 243 14.08 -0.57 2.83
CA PHE A 243 13.88 0.45 3.86
C PHE A 243 14.46 0.03 5.20
N VAL A 244 14.08 -1.15 5.72
CA VAL A 244 14.55 -1.63 7.03
C VAL A 244 16.07 -1.73 7.08
N ARG A 245 16.71 -2.16 5.98
CA ARG A 245 18.17 -2.24 5.87
C ARG A 245 18.81 -0.85 5.86
N ARG A 246 18.27 0.12 5.11
CA ARG A 246 18.81 1.49 4.98
C ARG A 246 17.68 2.54 4.92
N PRO A 247 17.21 3.04 6.08
CA PRO A 247 16.06 3.95 6.14
C PRO A 247 16.20 5.23 5.31
N VAL A 248 17.43 5.76 5.17
CA VAL A 248 17.72 6.95 4.35
C VAL A 248 17.24 6.80 2.90
N ARG A 249 17.18 5.57 2.36
CA ARG A 249 16.74 5.32 0.99
C ARG A 249 15.29 5.75 0.73
N TRP A 250 14.45 5.74 1.77
CA TRP A 250 13.08 6.24 1.66
C TRP A 250 13.06 7.76 1.44
N LEU A 251 13.85 8.51 2.21
CA LEU A 251 13.94 9.96 2.09
C LEU A 251 14.68 10.38 0.80
N GLU A 252 15.70 9.62 0.40
CA GLU A 252 16.35 9.80 -0.92
C GLU A 252 15.36 9.59 -2.06
N ALA A 253 14.48 8.58 -1.97
CA ALA A 253 13.45 8.35 -2.96
C ALA A 253 12.46 9.52 -3.03
N ILE A 254 12.09 10.07 -1.87
CA ILE A 254 11.22 11.24 -1.79
C ILE A 254 11.84 12.44 -2.50
N ALA A 255 13.09 12.79 -2.12
CA ALA A 255 13.82 13.91 -2.70
C ALA A 255 14.04 13.74 -4.21
N ARG A 256 14.62 12.59 -4.61
CA ARG A 256 15.06 12.35 -5.99
C ARG A 256 13.92 12.22 -6.99
N TYR A 257 12.80 11.63 -6.57
CA TYR A 257 11.67 11.37 -7.46
C TYR A 257 10.50 12.32 -7.22
N GLY A 258 10.68 13.39 -6.44
CA GLY A 258 9.65 14.41 -6.21
C GLY A 258 8.35 13.83 -5.65
N VAL A 259 8.45 12.89 -4.72
CA VAL A 259 7.27 12.34 -4.04
C VAL A 259 6.73 13.39 -3.08
N THR A 260 5.49 13.82 -3.27
CA THR A 260 4.89 14.85 -2.41
C THR A 260 4.06 14.27 -1.29
N VAL A 261 3.59 13.02 -1.44
CA VAL A 261 2.84 12.29 -0.41
C VAL A 261 3.46 10.92 -0.18
N SER A 262 3.77 10.62 1.07
CA SER A 262 4.26 9.30 1.49
C SER A 262 3.67 8.95 2.84
N ALA A 263 3.33 7.68 3.03
CA ALA A 263 2.74 7.15 4.25
C ALA A 263 3.61 6.06 4.85
N ALA A 264 3.67 6.01 6.17
CA ALA A 264 4.31 4.94 6.94
C ALA A 264 3.73 4.86 8.37
N PRO A 265 3.89 3.74 9.08
CA PRO A 265 3.65 3.67 10.52
C PRO A 265 4.63 4.55 11.31
N ASP A 266 4.27 4.88 12.56
CA ASP A 266 5.05 5.77 13.44
C ASP A 266 6.48 5.27 13.63
N PHE A 267 6.68 3.96 13.79
CA PHE A 267 7.99 3.33 13.96
C PHE A 267 8.95 3.65 12.82
N ALA A 268 8.45 3.89 11.61
CA ALA A 268 9.28 4.16 10.45
C ALA A 268 9.97 5.53 10.55
N TYR A 269 9.23 6.52 11.05
CA TYR A 269 9.75 7.85 11.32
C TYR A 269 10.78 7.81 12.45
N ASP A 270 10.47 7.10 13.53
CA ASP A 270 11.40 6.87 14.63
C ASP A 270 12.68 6.13 14.17
N LEU A 271 12.56 5.11 13.32
CA LEU A 271 13.70 4.41 12.74
C LEU A 271 14.58 5.35 11.90
N CYS A 272 13.97 6.26 11.13
CA CYS A 272 14.70 7.30 10.40
C CYS A 272 15.47 8.22 11.34
N VAL A 273 14.83 8.68 12.43
CA VAL A 273 15.48 9.51 13.45
C VAL A 273 16.71 8.81 14.03
N ARG A 274 16.59 7.52 14.37
CA ARG A 274 17.66 6.76 15.01
C ARG A 274 18.80 6.38 14.09
N ARG A 275 18.53 6.09 12.81
CA ARG A 275 19.51 5.43 11.93
C ARG A 275 20.10 6.29 10.82
N ILE A 276 19.46 7.40 10.48
CA ILE A 276 19.99 8.33 9.47
C ILE A 276 20.98 9.25 10.16
N THR A 277 22.20 9.38 9.63
CA THR A 277 23.21 10.29 10.22
C THR A 277 22.93 11.74 9.83
N ASP A 278 23.57 12.69 10.51
CA ASP A 278 23.38 14.11 10.21
C ASP A 278 23.97 14.48 8.84
N GLU A 279 25.05 13.82 8.41
CA GLU A 279 25.61 13.97 7.06
C GLU A 279 24.63 13.48 5.99
N GLN A 280 24.02 12.32 6.21
CA GLN A 280 22.98 11.80 5.32
C GLN A 280 21.76 12.71 5.28
N ALA A 281 21.39 13.31 6.41
CA ALA A 281 20.28 14.26 6.47
C ALA A 281 20.61 15.56 5.72
N ALA A 282 21.84 16.06 5.81
CA ALA A 282 22.30 17.26 5.14
C ALA A 282 22.33 17.14 3.61
N ASP A 283 22.50 15.93 3.07
CA ASP A 283 22.49 15.64 1.63
C ASP A 283 21.07 15.58 1.02
N LEU A 284 20.02 15.72 1.82
CA LEU A 284 18.63 15.61 1.38
C LEU A 284 17.99 16.98 1.10
N ASP A 285 17.07 17.00 0.13
CA ASP A 285 16.08 18.06 -0.05
C ASP A 285 14.67 17.48 0.08
N LEU A 286 14.04 17.75 1.21
CA LEU A 286 12.68 17.32 1.58
C LEU A 286 11.66 18.46 1.48
N SER A 287 12.02 19.61 0.88
CA SER A 287 11.12 20.74 0.70
C SER A 287 9.88 20.42 -0.15
N GLY A 288 10.02 19.45 -1.06
CA GLY A 288 8.93 18.90 -1.87
C GLY A 288 8.02 17.90 -1.16
N TRP A 289 8.39 17.42 0.04
CA TRP A 289 7.56 16.47 0.78
C TRP A 289 6.39 17.20 1.46
N GLU A 290 5.25 17.22 0.80
CA GLU A 290 4.09 17.98 1.25
C GLU A 290 3.35 17.34 2.42
N THR A 291 3.18 16.01 2.37
CA THR A 291 2.39 15.24 3.35
C THR A 291 3.10 13.95 3.73
N ALA A 292 3.64 13.91 4.94
CA ALA A 292 4.26 12.77 5.59
C ALA A 292 3.23 12.10 6.52
N VAL A 293 2.47 11.16 5.97
CA VAL A 293 1.38 10.50 6.70
C VAL A 293 1.94 9.50 7.71
N SER A 294 1.52 9.62 8.97
CA SER A 294 1.75 8.64 10.04
C SER A 294 0.44 7.98 10.46
N GLY A 295 0.37 6.65 10.39
CA GLY A 295 -0.86 5.90 10.71
C GLY A 295 -0.66 4.38 10.65
N GLY A 296 -1.69 3.62 11.01
CA GLY A 296 -1.63 2.15 11.12
C GLY A 296 -1.20 1.63 12.50
N GLU A 297 -0.77 2.53 13.38
CA GLU A 297 -0.48 2.28 14.80
C GLU A 297 -0.61 3.60 15.59
N PRO A 298 -0.52 3.59 16.94
CA PRO A 298 -0.56 4.83 17.72
C PRO A 298 0.55 5.81 17.30
N VAL A 299 0.15 6.98 16.80
CA VAL A 299 1.04 8.07 16.38
C VAL A 299 1.56 8.81 17.62
N ARG A 300 2.87 8.98 17.73
CA ARG A 300 3.51 9.54 18.93
C ARG A 300 3.99 10.97 18.70
N GLU A 301 3.65 11.87 19.63
CA GLU A 301 4.13 13.26 19.61
C GLU A 301 5.65 13.35 19.70
N GLU A 302 6.29 12.47 20.47
CA GLU A 302 7.74 12.39 20.55
C GLU A 302 8.38 12.05 19.20
N THR A 303 7.85 11.04 18.50
CA THR A 303 8.29 10.67 17.15
C THR A 303 8.11 11.83 16.17
N ARG A 304 6.93 12.47 16.17
CA ARG A 304 6.63 13.63 15.32
C ARG A 304 7.65 14.74 15.54
N ARG A 305 7.89 15.13 16.80
CA ARG A 305 8.81 16.20 17.16
C ARG A 305 10.24 15.86 16.72
N ALA A 306 10.75 14.70 17.12
CA ALA A 306 12.12 14.29 16.80
C ALA A 306 12.37 14.20 15.28
N PHE A 307 11.41 13.66 14.52
CA PHE A 307 11.51 13.58 13.06
C PHE A 307 11.48 14.96 12.41
N THR A 308 10.52 15.81 12.79
CA THR A 308 10.41 17.16 12.21
C THR A 308 11.61 18.04 12.55
N GLU A 309 12.14 17.98 13.77
CA GLU A 309 13.34 18.71 14.18
C GLU A 309 14.59 18.24 13.42
N LYS A 310 14.81 16.92 13.34
CA LYS A 310 15.99 16.36 12.69
C LYS A 310 16.07 16.70 11.19
N PHE A 311 14.93 16.67 10.51
CA PHE A 311 14.87 16.87 9.05
C PHE A 311 14.46 18.29 8.63
N ALA A 312 14.25 19.21 9.58
CA ALA A 312 14.02 20.62 9.28
C ALA A 312 15.17 21.27 8.47
N PRO A 313 16.47 21.01 8.75
CA PRO A 313 17.56 21.54 7.92
C PRO A 313 17.53 21.04 6.47
N ALA A 314 16.97 19.86 6.22
CA ALA A 314 16.75 19.30 4.89
C ALA A 314 15.51 19.87 4.19
N GLY A 315 14.82 20.87 4.78
CA GLY A 315 13.67 21.53 4.20
C GLY A 315 12.31 20.90 4.53
N LEU A 316 12.25 19.87 5.39
CA LEU A 316 10.97 19.31 5.83
C LEU A 316 10.16 20.36 6.61
N ARG A 317 8.96 20.65 6.15
CA ARG A 317 8.08 21.64 6.80
C ARG A 317 7.50 21.06 8.09
N PRO A 318 7.38 21.84 9.18
CA PRO A 318 6.79 21.36 10.44
C PRO A 318 5.37 20.79 10.29
N GLY A 319 4.57 21.36 9.38
CA GLY A 319 3.21 20.91 9.07
C GLY A 319 3.13 19.75 8.06
N ALA A 320 4.24 19.19 7.58
CA ALA A 320 4.20 18.06 6.65
C ALA A 320 3.78 16.76 7.36
N PHE A 321 4.18 16.56 8.63
CA PHE A 321 3.82 15.37 9.39
C PHE A 321 2.33 15.37 9.72
N THR A 322 1.61 14.36 9.20
CA THR A 322 0.16 14.31 9.17
C THR A 322 -0.33 13.00 9.82
N PRO A 323 -0.81 13.03 11.07
CA PRO A 323 -1.44 11.87 11.70
C PRO A 323 -2.75 11.52 10.96
N CYS A 324 -2.94 10.24 10.65
CA CYS A 324 -4.14 9.72 10.03
C CYS A 324 -4.59 8.44 10.74
N TYR A 325 -5.89 8.18 10.73
CA TYR A 325 -6.48 6.95 11.23
C TYR A 325 -7.22 6.21 10.11
N GLY A 326 -7.06 4.89 10.10
CA GLY A 326 -7.60 4.03 9.08
C GLY A 326 -7.53 2.56 9.46
N LEU A 327 -8.32 1.75 8.76
CA LEU A 327 -8.40 0.30 8.87
C LEU A 327 -9.00 -0.31 7.59
N ALA A 328 -8.66 -1.56 7.32
CA ALA A 328 -9.13 -2.29 6.15
C ALA A 328 -10.67 -2.37 6.07
N GLU A 329 -11.37 -2.50 7.19
CA GLU A 329 -12.84 -2.53 7.29
C GLU A 329 -13.51 -1.26 6.75
N ALA A 330 -12.79 -0.15 6.72
CA ALA A 330 -13.20 1.10 6.08
C ALA A 330 -12.52 1.32 4.72
N THR A 331 -12.05 0.25 4.08
CA THR A 331 -11.12 0.22 2.92
C THR A 331 -9.71 0.69 3.25
N LEU A 332 -9.56 1.89 3.81
CA LEU A 332 -8.29 2.41 4.34
C LEU A 332 -8.57 3.60 5.26
N LEU A 333 -8.78 4.80 4.71
CA LEU A 333 -8.82 6.04 5.49
C LEU A 333 -10.18 6.23 6.17
N VAL A 334 -10.18 6.57 7.46
CA VAL A 334 -11.36 7.03 8.22
C VAL A 334 -11.25 8.51 8.54
N THR A 335 -10.16 8.92 9.19
CA THR A 335 -9.88 10.33 9.48
C THR A 335 -8.47 10.69 9.05
N GLY A 336 -8.35 11.91 8.52
CA GLY A 336 -7.10 12.57 8.20
C GLY A 336 -7.43 14.03 7.99
N ALA A 337 -6.66 14.92 8.59
CA ALA A 337 -6.73 16.33 8.26
C ALA A 337 -5.62 16.64 7.26
N ALA A 338 -5.97 17.33 6.17
CA ALA A 338 -4.95 18.07 5.46
C ALA A 338 -4.44 19.05 6.50
N ALA A 339 -3.16 18.94 6.89
CA ALA A 339 -2.54 19.91 7.78
C ALA A 339 -3.00 21.28 7.30
N ASP A 340 -3.70 22.04 8.15
CA ASP A 340 -4.16 23.37 7.76
C ASP A 340 -2.89 24.09 7.33
N ARG A 341 -2.73 24.29 6.01
CA ARG A 341 -1.51 24.87 5.43
C ARG A 341 -1.24 26.27 6.01
N ARG A 342 -2.18 26.81 6.80
CA ARG A 342 -2.15 28.11 7.47
C ARG A 342 -1.95 28.03 8.99
N ASN A 343 -2.15 26.89 9.66
CA ASN A 343 -2.07 26.78 11.12
C ASN A 343 -1.35 25.51 11.58
N GLY A 344 -0.04 25.62 11.81
CA GLY A 344 0.68 24.85 12.85
C GLY A 344 0.69 23.32 12.73
N ALA A 345 1.37 22.69 13.71
CA ALA A 345 1.42 21.24 13.86
C ALA A 345 0.03 20.64 14.14
N ALA A 346 -0.12 19.32 13.91
CA ALA A 346 -1.34 18.59 14.28
C ALA A 346 -1.76 18.91 15.73
N ALA A 347 -3.05 19.18 15.94
CA ALA A 347 -3.57 19.48 17.26
C ALA A 347 -3.26 18.34 18.24
N ALA A 348 -2.68 18.67 19.39
CA ALA A 348 -2.31 17.71 20.42
C ALA A 348 -3.13 17.95 21.68
N LEU A 349 -3.58 16.87 22.32
CA LEU A 349 -4.32 16.91 23.58
C LEU A 349 -3.58 16.07 24.62
N THR A 350 -3.16 16.70 25.71
CA THR A 350 -2.57 16.00 26.86
C THR A 350 -3.68 15.59 27.83
N VAL A 351 -3.74 14.31 28.18
CA VAL A 351 -4.78 13.71 29.03
C VAL A 351 -4.18 12.91 30.19
N ASP A 352 -4.94 12.72 31.26
CA ASP A 352 -4.58 11.79 32.34
C ASP A 352 -4.49 10.34 31.81
N ALA A 353 -3.37 9.67 32.06
CA ALA A 353 -3.12 8.34 31.51
C ALA A 353 -4.04 7.27 32.10
N ALA A 354 -4.36 7.37 33.40
CA ALA A 354 -5.19 6.38 34.08
C ALA A 354 -6.66 6.50 33.65
N ALA A 355 -7.15 7.72 33.41
CA ALA A 355 -8.46 7.96 32.80
C ALA A 355 -8.53 7.38 31.39
N LEU A 356 -7.50 7.60 30.58
CA LEU A 356 -7.45 7.06 29.22
C LEU A 356 -7.52 5.53 29.19
N GLU A 357 -6.86 4.86 30.14
CA GLU A 357 -6.93 3.39 30.30
C GLU A 357 -8.32 2.87 30.67
N ARG A 358 -9.20 3.74 31.18
CA ARG A 358 -10.62 3.46 31.42
C ARG A 358 -11.54 4.00 30.32
N HIS A 359 -10.98 4.38 29.17
CA HIS A 359 -11.70 4.97 28.04
C HIS A 359 -12.35 6.34 28.34
N GLU A 360 -11.76 7.11 29.26
CA GLU A 360 -12.20 8.46 29.64
C GLU A 360 -11.18 9.50 29.19
N ILE A 361 -11.65 10.65 28.68
CA ILE A 361 -10.81 11.82 28.45
C ILE A 361 -10.94 12.75 29.64
N ALA A 362 -9.84 12.93 30.38
CA ALA A 362 -9.75 13.83 31.53
C ALA A 362 -8.49 14.68 31.46
N GLU A 363 -8.56 15.88 32.03
CA GLU A 363 -7.39 16.76 32.16
C GLU A 363 -6.29 16.09 32.99
N PRO A 364 -5.01 16.33 32.66
CA PRO A 364 -3.90 15.73 33.38
C PRO A 364 -3.84 16.23 34.83
N VAL A 365 -3.70 15.31 35.78
CA VAL A 365 -3.56 15.65 37.20
C VAL A 365 -2.06 15.85 37.53
N PRO A 366 -1.65 16.97 38.14
CA PRO A 366 -0.26 17.20 38.53
C PRO A 366 0.32 16.05 39.37
N GLY A 367 1.52 15.59 39.02
CA GLY A 367 2.19 14.47 39.69
C GLY A 367 1.72 13.08 39.28
N ARG A 368 0.78 12.96 38.33
CA ARG A 368 0.37 11.68 37.73
C ARG A 368 0.87 11.53 36.28
N PRO A 369 1.00 10.29 35.77
CA PRO A 369 1.34 10.07 34.37
C PRO A 369 0.29 10.68 33.43
N ALA A 370 0.75 11.38 32.40
CA ALA A 370 -0.08 11.94 31.34
C ALA A 370 0.33 11.37 29.98
N ARG A 371 -0.60 11.37 29.02
CA ARG A 371 -0.35 10.95 27.64
C ARG A 371 -0.75 12.07 26.69
N THR A 372 0.06 12.32 25.67
CA THR A 372 -0.28 13.28 24.61
C THR A 372 -0.85 12.52 23.42
N LEU A 373 -2.06 12.88 23.01
CA LEU A 373 -2.78 12.33 21.87
C LEU A 373 -2.68 13.31 20.70
N LEU A 374 -2.31 12.81 19.52
CA LEU A 374 -2.34 13.59 18.29
C LEU A 374 -3.69 13.43 17.59
N SER A 375 -4.26 14.55 17.16
CA SER A 375 -5.48 14.56 16.35
C SER A 375 -5.19 13.98 14.96
N CYS A 376 -6.04 13.05 14.53
CA CYS A 376 -6.08 12.53 13.16
C CYS A 376 -7.13 13.24 12.30
N GLY A 377 -7.63 14.41 12.73
CA GLY A 377 -8.67 15.19 12.03
C GLY A 377 -10.01 15.23 12.74
#